data_AF-A0A2J7YW67-F1
#
_entry.id   AF-A0A2J7YW67-F1
#
_cell.length_a   1.000
_cell.length_b   1.000
_cell.length_c   1.000
_cell.angle_alpha   90.00
_cell.angle_beta   90.00
_cell.angle_gamma   90.00
#
_symmetry.space_group_name_H-M   'P 1'
#
loop_
_entity.id
_entity.type
_entity.pdbx_description
1 polymer ?
#
loop_
_entity_poly.entity_id
_entity_poly.type
_entity_poly.pdbx_seq_one_letter_code
_entity_poly.pdbx_strand_id
1 'polypeptide(L)' 'MSDAAEYLGLSPRTLYVWRHRRQGPPSFRMGPRGRVMYRVEALDAWVREQEQADSRSNPALNPLGVRPQERSAPFTTV' A
#
# COMPACT_ATOMS: atom_id res chain seq x y z
N MET A 1 -2.31 12.75 13.62
CA MET A 1 -2.52 11.30 13.35
C MET A 1 -3.99 10.92 13.37
N SER A 2 -4.81 11.41 14.31
CA SER A 2 -6.27 11.16 14.30
C SER A 2 -6.90 11.58 12.97
N ASP A 3 -6.65 12.80 12.52
CA ASP A 3 -7.21 13.34 11.28
C ASP A 3 -6.79 12.55 10.03
N ALA A 4 -5.56 12.01 10.02
CA ALA A 4 -5.09 11.15 8.93
C ALA A 4 -5.77 9.78 8.95
N ALA A 5 -6.08 9.24 10.13
CA ALA A 5 -6.83 8.00 10.25
C ALA A 5 -8.28 8.22 9.81
N GLU A 6 -8.91 9.32 10.22
CA GLU A 6 -10.24 9.73 9.80
C GLU A 6 -10.31 9.93 8.28
N TYR A 7 -9.34 10.63 7.69
CA TYR A 7 -9.24 10.84 6.24
C TYR A 7 -9.21 9.52 5.46
N LEU A 8 -8.52 8.50 5.97
CA LEU A 8 -8.43 7.18 5.36
C LEU A 8 -9.61 6.25 5.73
N GLY A 9 -10.55 6.69 6.57
CA GLY A 9 -11.62 5.84 7.10
C GLY A 9 -11.13 4.72 8.03
N LEU A 10 -9.99 4.91 8.70
CA LEU A 10 -9.35 3.95 9.60
C LEU A 10 -9.46 4.37 11.06
N SER A 11 -9.35 3.41 11.97
CA SER A 11 -9.14 3.73 13.39
C SER A 11 -7.71 4.28 13.60
N PRO A 12 -7.50 5.25 14.51
CA PRO A 12 -6.16 5.72 14.87
C PRO A 12 -5.23 4.59 15.34
N ARG A 13 -5.79 3.57 15.99
CA ARG A 13 -5.06 2.36 16.43
C ARG A 13 -4.54 1.55 15.24
N THR A 14 -5.33 1.40 14.18
CA THR A 14 -4.91 0.71 12.95
C THR A 14 -3.74 1.45 12.30
N LEU A 15 -3.86 2.77 12.12
CA LEU A 15 -2.80 3.58 11.53
C LEU A 15 -1.52 3.56 12.39
N TYR A 16 -1.66 3.48 13.72
CA TYR A 16 -0.53 3.29 14.64
C TYR A 16 0.19 1.96 14.41
N VAL A 17 -0.56 0.85 14.31
CA VAL A 17 0.00 -0.47 14.04
C VAL A 17 0.73 -0.49 12.69
N TRP A 18 0.15 0.09 11.65
CA TRP A 18 0.80 0.20 10.34
C TRP A 18 2.13 0.92 10.45
N ARG A 19 2.13 2.11 11.06
CA ARG A 19 3.36 2.89 11.24
C ARG A 19 4.42 2.14 12.04
N HIS A 20 4.02 1.44 13.11
CA HIS A 20 4.94 0.62 13.90
C HIS A 20 5.57 -0.51 13.06
N ARG A 21 4.78 -1.10 12.16
CA ARG A 21 5.23 -2.13 11.21
C ARG A 21 5.89 -1.59 9.95
N ARG A 22 6.17 -0.27 9.88
CA ARG A 22 6.71 0.40 8.69
C ARG A 22 5.84 0.22 7.43
N GLN A 23 4.54 0.09 7.63
CA GLN A 23 3.54 0.00 6.57
C GLN A 23 2.69 1.27 6.54
N GLY A 24 2.00 1.47 5.42
CA GLY A 24 1.09 2.59 5.24
C GLY A 24 1.77 3.86 4.71
N PRO A 25 1.04 4.99 4.73
CA PRO A 25 1.50 6.21 4.10
C PRO A 25 2.72 6.82 4.80
N PRO A 26 3.57 7.54 4.07
CA PRO A 26 4.72 8.23 4.63
C PRO A 26 4.32 9.18 5.77
N SER A 27 5.08 9.13 6.86
CA SER A 27 4.90 9.99 8.02
C SER A 27 6.23 10.58 8.48
N PHE A 28 6.19 11.74 9.10
CA PHE A 28 7.39 12.40 9.62
C PHE A 28 7.12 13.04 10.97
N ARG A 29 8.19 13.31 11.73
CA ARG A 29 8.11 14.02 13.00
C ARG A 29 8.21 15.52 12.74
N MET A 30 7.30 16.30 13.31
CA MET A 30 7.29 17.76 13.20
C MET A 30 7.30 18.41 14.59
N GLY A 31 8.11 19.47 14.72
CA GLY A 31 8.20 20.31 15.90
C GLY A 31 9.03 19.73 17.06
N PRO A 32 9.25 20.51 18.13
CA PRO A 32 10.15 20.17 19.23
C PRO A 32 9.77 18.88 19.98
N ARG A 33 8.46 18.56 20.01
CA ARG A 33 7.92 17.35 20.64
C ARG A 33 7.81 16.16 19.68
N GLY A 34 8.24 16.32 18.43
CA GLY A 34 8.28 15.26 17.43
C GLY A 34 6.92 14.62 17.11
N ARG A 35 5.86 15.42 17.04
CA ARG A 35 4.51 14.92 16.71
C ARG A 35 4.52 14.27 15.33
N VAL A 36 3.82 13.15 15.19
CA VAL A 36 3.71 12.43 13.91
C VAL A 36 2.67 13.11 13.04
N MET A 37 3.13 13.60 11.88
CA MET A 37 2.32 14.28 10.90
C MET A 37 2.32 13.51 9.58
N TYR A 38 1.27 13.75 8.80
CA TYR A 38 1.06 13.23 7.47
C TYR A 38 0.78 14.41 6.54
N ARG A 39 1.33 14.38 5.33
CA ARG A 39 0.90 15.29 4.25
C ARG A 39 -0.30 14.66 3.57
N VAL A 40 -1.34 15.46 3.29
CA VAL A 40 -2.52 14.98 2.57
C VAL A 40 -2.13 14.38 1.21
N GLU A 41 -1.29 15.07 0.44
CA GLU A 41 -0.76 14.57 -0.85
C GLU A 41 -0.07 13.20 -0.73
N ALA A 42 0.60 12.94 0.41
CA ALA A 42 1.26 11.65 0.65
C ALA A 42 0.26 10.55 1.04
N LEU A 43 -0.86 10.91 1.70
CA LEU A 43 -1.97 9.98 1.92
C LEU A 43 -2.59 9.59 0.57
N ASP A 44 -2.87 10.58 -0.29
CA ASP A 44 -3.48 10.36 -1.61
C ASP A 44 -2.59 9.49 -2.51
N ALA A 45 -1.29 9.83 -2.58
CA ALA A 45 -0.33 9.05 -3.35
C ALA A 45 -0.28 7.60 -2.88
N TRP A 46 -0.26 7.38 -1.55
CA TRP A 46 -0.25 6.04 -1.00
C TRP A 46 -1.53 5.25 -1.32
N VAL A 47 -2.71 5.89 -1.24
CA VAL A 47 -3.97 5.24 -1.63
C VAL A 47 -3.94 4.80 -3.10
N ARG A 48 -3.49 5.70 -4.00
CA ARG A 48 -3.34 5.38 -5.42
C ARG A 48 -2.37 4.23 -5.66
N GLU A 49 -1.25 4.19 -4.94
CA GLU A 49 -0.30 3.07 -5.02
C GLU A 49 -0.94 1.75 -4.58
N GLN A 50 -1.76 1.76 -3.51
CA GLN A 50 -2.49 0.56 -3.09
C GLN A 50 -3.52 0.11 -4.14
N GLU A 51 -4.27 1.04 -4.74
CA GLU A 51 -5.23 0.73 -5.80
C GLU A 51 -4.55 0.11 -7.02
N GLN A 52 -3.39 0.63 -7.42
CA GLN A 52 -2.64 0.10 -8.56
C GLN A 52 -2.03 -1.28 -8.27
N ALA A 53 -1.70 -1.57 -7.01
CA ALA A 53 -1.16 -2.87 -6.61
C ALA A 53 -2.25 -3.94 -6.40
N ASP A 54 -3.49 -3.55 -6.10
CA ASP A 54 -4.59 -4.50 -5.91
C ASP A 54 -5.17 -4.97 -7.26
N SER A 55 -5.09 -6.27 -7.53
CA SER A 55 -5.66 -6.86 -8.75
C SER A 55 -7.18 -6.72 -8.86
N ARG A 56 -7.89 -6.45 -7.75
CA ARG A 56 -9.33 -6.16 -7.80
C ARG A 56 -9.63 -4.76 -8.32
N SER A 57 -8.72 -3.82 -8.08
CA SER A 57 -8.85 -2.41 -8.46
C SER A 57 -8.08 -2.08 -9.74
N ASN A 58 -7.08 -2.90 -10.11
CA ASN A 58 -6.28 -2.75 -11.32
C ASN A 58 -6.53 -3.89 -12.34
N PRO A 59 -7.27 -3.63 -13.43
CA PRO A 59 -7.54 -4.61 -14.48
C PRO A 59 -6.29 -5.19 -15.14
N ALA A 60 -5.17 -4.45 -15.18
CA ALA A 60 -3.92 -4.92 -15.76
C ALA A 60 -3.27 -6.06 -14.94
N LEU A 61 -3.59 -6.15 -13.66
CA LEU A 61 -3.13 -7.21 -12.75
C LEU A 61 -4.15 -8.34 -12.58
N ASN A 62 -5.28 -8.30 -13.30
CA ASN A 62 -6.33 -9.30 -13.17
C ASN A 62 -5.81 -10.69 -13.60
N PRO A 63 -5.73 -11.68 -12.68
CA PRO A 63 -5.18 -13.00 -13.00
C PRO A 63 -6.03 -13.76 -14.02
N LEU A 64 -7.29 -13.40 -14.21
CA LEU A 64 -8.19 -14.05 -15.18
C LEU A 64 -7.98 -13.57 -16.62
N GLY A 65 -7.27 -12.46 -16.83
CA GLY A 65 -6.97 -11.92 -18.17
C GLY A 65 -5.65 -12.43 -18.76
N VAL A 66 -4.81 -13.08 -17.95
CA VAL A 66 -3.51 -13.59 -18.39
C VAL A 66 -3.73 -14.88 -19.18
N ARG A 67 -3.29 -14.92 -20.44
CA ARG A 67 -3.25 -16.17 -21.22
C ARG A 67 -2.42 -17.19 -20.43
N PRO A 68 -2.92 -18.41 -20.18
CA PRO A 68 -2.15 -19.43 -19.47
C PRO A 68 -0.76 -19.54 -20.08
N GLN A 69 0.28 -19.14 -19.35
CA GLN A 69 1.64 -19.34 -19.82
C GLN A 69 1.92 -20.84 -19.73
N GLU A 70 2.13 -21.45 -20.90
CA GLU A 70 2.59 -22.83 -20.99
C GLU A 70 3.87 -22.94 -20.15
N ARG A 71 3.79 -23.70 -19.06
CA ARG A 71 4.96 -24.01 -18.23
C ARG A 71 6.00 -24.64 -19.15
N SER A 72 7.09 -23.94 -19.42
CA SER A 72 8.24 -24.47 -20.14
C SER A 72 8.65 -25.80 -19.51
N ALA A 73 8.56 -26.88 -20.29
CA ALA A 73 8.87 -28.23 -19.84
C ALA A 73 10.33 -28.29 -19.32
N PRO A 74 10.62 -29.12 -18.31
CA PRO A 74 11.97 -29.21 -17.77
C PRO A 74 12.92 -29.72 -18.86
N PHE A 75 13.95 -28.93 -19.14
CA PHE A 75 15.08 -29.33 -19.98
C PHE A 75 15.71 -30.60 -19.40
N THR A 76 15.53 -31.73 -20.07
CA THR A 76 16.21 -32.98 -19.74
C THR A 76 17.53 -33.01 -20.50
N THR A 77 18.64 -32.82 -19.79
CA THR A 77 20.00 -33.02 -20.33
C THR A 77 20.31 -34.51 -20.35
N VAL A 78 20.78 -34.98 -21.51
CA VAL A 78 21.28 -36.35 -21.77
C VAL A 78 22.75 -36.44 -21.40
#